data_AF-A0A6B3BFP3-F1
#
_entry.id   AF-A0A6B3BFP3-F1
#
_cell.length_a   1.000
_cell.length_b   1.000
_cell.length_c   1.000
_cell.angle_alpha   90.00
_cell.angle_beta   90.00
_cell.angle_gamma   90.00
#
_symmetry.space_group_name_H-M   'P 1'
#
loop_
_entity.id
_entity.type
_entity.pdbx_description
1 polymer ?
#
loop_
_entity_poly.entity_id
_entity_poly.type
_entity_poly.pdbx_seq_one_letter_code
_entity_poly.pdbx_strand_id
1 'polypeptide(L)'
;MEAALDAADVSPLVARDAQEFGAYARTGGWAFGLKVARSVRPGGQSAGETPKVSAKEFAALADCSPERVMRYYKAWDKAADDGVVPHFEALAPGAEAELPGADLWLTYYSSRSSAGSERGAAITEAAEAEGIRPTKALEVAENPTALRAAIMADPSTARAARHALLDRIKEDPDLQAELARDIVRTDDLKKAVASESRSADRVGYVRQIAESGQVKTPAGQTIDAPVDLRQEAERHLSLLDELDEDEDTGEWANEAYDTLKNLVVEAVEADPELRVSERRTKFYSSLTKATKAFEELTFDDVQEFAEDDMVQQLEELQEAIASCITALRGARTPSA
;
A
#
# COMPACT_ATOMS: atom_id res chain seq x y z
N MET A 1 -12.46 -47.18 43.07
CA MET A 1 -11.55 -47.48 44.18
C MET A 1 -10.15 -47.40 43.60
N GLU A 2 -9.64 -46.18 43.54
CA GLU A 2 -8.35 -45.85 42.92
C GLU A 2 -7.27 -46.32 43.89
N ALA A 3 -6.45 -47.28 43.47
CA ALA A 3 -5.38 -47.81 44.29
C ALA A 3 -4.35 -46.69 44.49
N ALA A 4 -4.43 -46.00 45.63
CA ALA A 4 -3.35 -45.15 46.11
C ALA A 4 -2.11 -46.03 46.23
N LEU A 5 -1.19 -45.90 45.28
CA LEU A 5 0.13 -46.51 45.36
C LEU A 5 0.76 -46.02 46.65
N ASP A 6 1.03 -46.95 47.57
CA ASP A 6 1.63 -46.65 48.86
C ASP A 6 3.00 -45.99 48.59
N ALA A 7 3.21 -44.77 49.09
CA ALA A 7 4.42 -43.99 48.80
C ALA A 7 5.73 -44.70 49.22
N ALA A 8 5.62 -45.78 50.01
CA ALA A 8 6.70 -46.65 50.43
C ALA A 8 7.25 -47.57 49.31
N ASP A 9 6.51 -47.79 48.22
CA ASP A 9 6.91 -48.67 47.10
C ASP A 9 7.45 -47.91 45.88
N VAL A 10 7.49 -46.57 45.92
CA VAL A 10 8.03 -45.75 44.84
C VAL A 10 9.53 -45.56 45.05
N SER A 11 10.33 -45.88 44.03
CA SER A 11 11.77 -45.64 44.03
C SER A 11 12.09 -44.21 44.51
N PRO A 12 13.02 -44.03 45.46
CA PRO A 12 13.39 -42.70 45.97
C PRO A 12 13.85 -41.73 44.86
N LEU A 13 14.41 -42.24 43.76
CA LEU A 13 14.76 -41.43 42.59
C LEU A 13 13.51 -40.93 41.85
N VAL A 14 12.52 -41.79 41.65
CA VAL A 14 11.24 -41.42 41.02
C VAL A 14 10.46 -40.46 41.90
N ALA A 15 10.45 -40.66 43.22
CA ALA A 15 9.82 -39.75 44.17
C ALA A 15 10.48 -38.37 44.14
N ARG A 16 11.82 -38.32 44.05
CA ARG A 16 12.57 -37.08 43.89
C ARG A 16 12.26 -36.39 42.56
N ASP A 17 12.31 -37.12 41.44
CA ASP A 17 12.02 -36.56 40.12
C ASP A 17 10.57 -36.05 40.04
N ALA A 18 9.61 -36.75 40.64
CA ALA A 18 8.21 -36.32 40.72
C ALA A 18 8.02 -35.07 41.59
N GLN A 19 8.79 -34.93 42.68
CA GLN A 19 8.79 -33.73 43.51
C GLN A 19 9.42 -32.53 42.79
N GLU A 20 10.55 -32.73 42.11
CA GLU A 20 11.22 -31.71 41.31
C GLU A 20 10.34 -31.26 40.12
N PHE A 21 9.71 -32.21 39.43
CA PHE A 21 8.73 -31.93 38.36
C PHE A 21 7.51 -31.20 38.90
N GLY A 22 6.94 -31.63 40.03
CA GLY A 22 5.78 -30.98 40.64
C GLY A 22 6.06 -29.55 41.11
N ALA A 23 7.26 -29.27 41.63
CA ALA A 23 7.68 -27.92 41.98
C ALA A 23 7.80 -27.03 40.74
N TYR A 24 8.38 -27.56 39.66
CA TYR A 24 8.45 -26.88 38.36
C TYR A 24 7.06 -26.65 37.74
N ALA A 25 6.17 -27.64 37.79
CA ALA A 25 4.82 -27.52 37.24
C ALA A 25 3.96 -26.49 37.98
N ARG A 26 4.11 -26.37 39.31
CA ARG A 26 3.37 -25.38 40.12
C ARG A 26 3.85 -23.95 39.94
N THR A 27 5.16 -23.75 39.76
CA THR A 27 5.78 -22.42 39.70
C THR A 27 6.10 -21.97 38.27
N GLY A 28 6.13 -22.89 37.31
CA GLY A 28 6.36 -22.59 35.89
C GLY A 28 7.62 -21.76 35.65
N GLY A 29 7.51 -20.74 34.81
CA GLY A 29 8.63 -19.88 34.46
C GLY A 29 9.13 -18.97 35.60
N TRP A 30 8.38 -18.85 36.72
CA TRP A 30 8.83 -18.11 37.90
C TRP A 30 10.14 -18.67 38.46
N ALA A 31 10.36 -19.98 38.39
CA ALA A 31 11.60 -20.60 38.86
C ALA A 31 12.84 -20.14 38.06
N PHE A 32 12.69 -19.92 36.75
CA PHE A 32 13.74 -19.33 35.93
C PHE A 32 13.87 -17.82 36.17
N GLY A 33 12.75 -17.13 36.32
CA GLY A 33 12.69 -15.72 36.72
C GLY A 33 13.48 -15.46 38.01
N LEU A 34 13.27 -16.26 39.06
CA LEU A 34 13.97 -16.15 40.34
C LEU A 34 15.47 -16.37 40.20
N LYS A 35 15.90 -17.36 39.40
CA LYS A 35 17.33 -17.60 39.12
C LYS A 35 17.97 -16.39 38.44
N VAL A 36 17.29 -15.77 37.48
CA VAL A 36 17.74 -14.53 36.86
C VAL A 36 17.75 -13.41 37.90
N ALA A 37 16.68 -13.24 38.68
CA ALA A 37 16.54 -12.13 39.61
C ALA A 37 17.58 -12.13 40.75
N ARG A 38 17.92 -13.30 41.26
CA ARG A 38 18.92 -13.43 42.34
C ARG A 38 20.37 -13.41 41.84
N SER A 39 20.61 -13.63 40.54
CA SER A 39 21.97 -13.79 40.00
C SER A 39 22.38 -12.69 39.01
N VAL A 40 21.43 -12.00 38.37
CA VAL A 40 21.69 -10.93 37.40
C VAL A 40 21.57 -9.56 38.04
N ARG A 41 22.57 -8.72 37.79
CA ARG A 41 22.67 -7.37 38.34
C ARG A 41 21.63 -6.43 37.68
N PRO A 42 20.92 -5.60 38.46
CA PRO A 42 20.08 -4.53 37.94
C PRO A 42 20.87 -3.52 37.10
N GLY A 43 20.20 -2.89 36.13
CA GLY A 43 20.79 -1.80 35.34
C GLY A 43 21.15 -0.61 36.21
N GLY A 44 22.36 -0.05 36.04
CA GLY A 44 22.84 1.13 36.78
C GLY A 44 23.82 0.85 37.93
N GLN A 45 24.04 -0.41 38.31
CA GLN A 45 25.03 -0.77 39.33
C GLN A 45 26.38 -1.16 38.73
N SER A 46 27.47 -0.64 39.31
CA SER A 46 28.83 -0.93 38.84
C SER A 46 29.29 -2.35 39.23
N ALA A 47 30.32 -2.87 38.54
CA ALA A 47 30.87 -4.18 38.87
C ALA A 47 31.59 -4.11 40.22
N GLY A 48 31.13 -4.88 41.21
CA GLY A 48 31.70 -4.92 42.57
C GLY A 48 30.78 -4.39 43.67
N GLU A 49 29.69 -3.70 43.33
CA GLU A 49 28.67 -3.25 44.31
C GLU A 49 27.79 -4.40 44.78
N THR A 50 27.62 -5.45 43.96
CA THR A 50 26.84 -6.64 44.31
C THR A 50 27.57 -7.90 43.87
N PRO A 51 27.31 -9.05 44.53
CA PRO A 51 27.82 -10.36 44.11
C PRO A 51 27.14 -10.90 42.85
N LYS A 52 26.30 -10.10 42.16
CA LYS A 52 25.56 -10.50 40.95
C LYS A 52 26.37 -10.21 39.68
N VAL A 53 26.17 -11.04 38.67
CA VAL A 53 26.85 -10.93 37.37
C VAL A 53 26.01 -10.15 36.36
N SER A 54 26.61 -9.70 35.27
CA SER A 54 25.85 -9.11 34.16
C SER A 54 24.98 -10.17 33.45
N ALA A 55 23.92 -9.72 32.76
CA ALA A 55 23.08 -10.62 31.96
C ALA A 55 23.88 -11.39 30.89
N LYS A 56 24.93 -10.77 30.33
CA LYS A 56 25.82 -11.38 29.34
C LYS A 56 26.66 -12.51 29.95
N GLU A 57 27.22 -12.30 31.13
CA GLU A 57 27.99 -13.31 31.85
C GLU A 57 27.10 -14.46 32.31
N PHE A 58 25.92 -14.16 32.84
CA PHE A 58 24.93 -15.20 33.21
C PHE A 58 24.51 -16.03 32.00
N ALA A 59 24.25 -15.39 30.86
CA ALA A 59 23.88 -16.08 29.63
C ALA A 59 24.99 -17.02 29.13
N ALA A 60 26.26 -16.57 29.21
CA ALA A 60 27.40 -17.40 28.86
C ALA A 60 27.56 -18.62 29.78
N LEU A 61 27.37 -18.45 31.09
CA LEU A 61 27.41 -19.55 32.07
C LEU A 61 26.25 -20.55 31.88
N ALA A 62 25.09 -20.05 31.47
CA ALA A 62 23.88 -20.84 31.25
C ALA A 62 23.76 -21.40 29.82
N ASP A 63 24.76 -21.20 28.97
CA ASP A 63 24.77 -21.58 27.55
C ASP A 63 23.49 -21.13 26.80
N CYS A 64 23.13 -19.85 26.95
CA CYS A 64 21.95 -19.28 26.30
C CYS A 64 22.19 -17.84 25.82
N SER A 65 21.20 -17.24 25.14
CA SER A 65 21.33 -15.87 24.66
C SER A 65 21.08 -14.82 25.77
N PRO A 66 21.81 -13.69 25.80
CA PRO A 66 21.52 -12.59 26.72
C PRO A 66 20.09 -12.07 26.61
N GLU A 67 19.51 -12.07 25.41
CA GLU A 67 18.10 -11.69 25.19
C GLU A 67 17.12 -12.62 25.92
N ARG A 68 17.42 -13.92 25.99
CA ARG A 68 16.59 -14.87 26.75
C ARG A 68 16.63 -14.52 28.23
N VAL A 69 17.82 -14.25 28.77
CA VAL A 69 17.99 -13.81 30.17
C VAL A 69 17.21 -12.52 30.43
N MET A 70 17.33 -11.53 29.54
CA MET A 70 16.64 -10.25 29.68
C MET A 70 15.10 -10.37 29.58
N ARG A 71 14.55 -11.37 28.90
CA ARG A 71 13.09 -11.63 28.90
C ARG A 71 12.58 -12.06 30.28
N TYR A 72 13.29 -12.99 30.93
CA TYR A 72 12.98 -13.38 32.31
C TYR A 72 13.18 -12.22 33.30
N TYR A 73 14.23 -11.42 33.09
CA TYR A 73 14.44 -10.18 33.86
C TYR A 73 13.25 -9.24 33.74
N LYS A 74 12.86 -8.84 32.52
CA LYS A 74 11.75 -7.88 32.32
C LYS A 74 10.41 -8.39 32.86
N ALA A 75 10.15 -9.69 32.72
CA ALA A 75 8.95 -10.29 33.28
C ALA A 75 8.93 -10.24 34.81
N TRP A 76 10.07 -10.50 35.45
CA TRP A 76 10.22 -10.39 36.89
C TRP A 76 10.12 -8.93 37.37
N ASP A 77 10.73 -7.99 36.66
CA ASP A 77 10.71 -6.55 36.95
C ASP A 77 9.27 -6.02 36.97
N LYS A 78 8.51 -6.29 35.91
CA LYS A 78 7.10 -5.92 35.81
C LYS A 78 6.26 -6.54 36.91
N ALA A 79 6.51 -7.81 37.26
CA ALA A 79 5.81 -8.46 38.35
C ALA A 79 6.19 -7.90 39.73
N ALA A 80 7.43 -7.43 39.90
CA ALA A 80 7.89 -6.79 41.13
C ALA A 80 7.25 -5.40 41.30
N ASP A 81 7.14 -4.62 40.21
CA ASP A 81 6.43 -3.33 40.20
C ASP A 81 4.95 -3.48 40.60
N ASP A 82 4.32 -4.59 40.22
CA ASP A 82 2.95 -4.94 40.61
C ASP A 82 2.86 -5.53 42.04
N GLY A 83 3.99 -5.67 42.75
CA GLY A 83 4.06 -6.21 44.11
C GLY A 83 3.85 -7.73 44.21
N VAL A 84 3.90 -8.45 43.08
CA VAL A 84 3.66 -9.90 43.01
C VAL A 84 4.86 -10.70 43.46
N VAL A 85 6.08 -10.19 43.21
CA VAL A 85 7.35 -10.80 43.62
C VAL A 85 8.30 -9.73 44.18
N PRO A 86 9.36 -10.11 44.93
CA PRO A 86 10.34 -9.14 45.42
C PRO A 86 11.14 -8.48 44.29
N HIS A 87 11.50 -7.20 44.46
CA HIS A 87 12.44 -6.50 43.58
C HIS A 87 13.83 -7.15 43.60
N PHE A 88 14.60 -6.94 42.52
CA PHE A 88 15.92 -7.53 42.34
C PHE A 88 16.89 -7.17 43.47
N GLU A 89 16.88 -5.92 43.94
CA GLU A 89 17.77 -5.41 44.97
C GLU A 89 17.58 -6.13 46.32
N ALA A 90 16.40 -6.69 46.56
CA ALA A 90 16.08 -7.43 47.79
C ALA A 90 16.59 -8.89 47.76
N LEU A 91 17.00 -9.40 46.60
CA LEU A 91 17.37 -10.80 46.41
C LEU A 91 18.90 -10.96 46.28
N ALA A 92 19.52 -11.72 47.19
CA ALA A 92 20.91 -12.13 47.09
C ALA A 92 21.06 -13.45 46.30
N PRO A 93 22.22 -13.74 45.68
CA PRO A 93 22.47 -15.04 45.06
C PRO A 93 22.17 -16.20 46.02
N GLY A 94 21.35 -17.16 45.56
CA GLY A 94 20.92 -18.28 46.38
C GLY A 94 19.71 -18.01 47.29
N ALA A 95 19.20 -16.78 47.34
CA ALA A 95 17.95 -16.48 48.03
C ALA A 95 16.78 -17.25 47.40
N GLU A 96 15.89 -17.73 48.25
CA GLU A 96 14.62 -18.33 47.88
C GLU A 96 13.50 -17.30 48.09
N ALA A 97 12.46 -17.36 47.26
CA ALA A 97 11.29 -16.51 47.36
C ALA A 97 10.03 -17.36 47.18
N GLU A 98 8.94 -16.95 47.82
CA GLU A 98 7.63 -17.57 47.57
C GLU A 98 7.19 -17.22 46.14
N LEU A 99 6.97 -18.26 45.32
CA LEU A 99 6.64 -18.08 43.91
C LEU A 99 5.14 -18.23 43.70
N PRO A 100 4.50 -17.33 42.92
CA PRO A 100 3.11 -17.48 42.53
C PRO A 100 2.85 -18.74 41.70
N GLY A 101 1.57 -19.04 41.49
CA GLY A 101 1.15 -20.10 40.57
C GLY A 101 1.61 -19.85 39.13
N ALA A 102 1.90 -20.93 38.41
CA ALA A 102 2.42 -20.91 37.05
C ALA A 102 1.54 -20.12 36.05
N ASP A 103 0.22 -20.11 36.25
CA ASP A 103 -0.72 -19.44 35.35
C ASP A 103 -0.48 -17.92 35.27
N LEU A 104 -0.09 -17.31 36.40
CA LEU A 104 0.16 -15.87 36.48
C LEU A 104 1.42 -15.46 35.72
N TRP A 105 2.37 -16.37 35.50
CA TRP A 105 3.61 -16.09 34.78
C TRP A 105 3.36 -15.60 33.35
N LEU A 106 2.34 -16.14 32.68
CA LEU A 106 2.02 -15.84 31.29
C LEU A 106 1.52 -14.40 31.09
N THR A 107 1.07 -13.73 32.15
CA THR A 107 0.71 -12.30 32.14
C THR A 107 1.93 -11.38 32.03
N TYR A 108 3.08 -11.85 32.51
CA TYR A 108 4.31 -11.06 32.62
C TYR A 108 5.36 -11.45 31.59
N TYR A 109 5.42 -12.72 31.23
CA TYR A 109 6.44 -13.27 30.34
C TYR A 109 5.89 -13.55 28.94
N SER A 110 6.49 -12.89 27.96
CA SER A 110 6.34 -13.24 26.55
C SER A 110 7.65 -13.81 26.01
N SER A 111 7.55 -14.90 25.24
CA SER A 111 8.68 -15.46 24.50
C SER A 111 9.13 -14.55 23.34
N ARG A 112 8.27 -13.63 22.89
CA ARG A 112 8.53 -12.65 21.82
C ARG A 112 8.60 -11.24 22.39
N SER A 113 9.72 -10.56 22.15
CA SER A 113 9.99 -9.20 22.64
C SER A 113 9.06 -8.14 22.04
N SER A 114 8.54 -8.36 20.82
CA SER A 114 7.66 -7.41 20.13
C SER A 114 6.23 -7.38 20.69
N ALA A 115 5.75 -8.47 21.29
CA ALA A 115 4.37 -8.60 21.77
C ALA A 115 3.97 -7.56 22.83
N GLY A 116 4.94 -7.02 23.57
CA GLY A 116 4.71 -5.98 24.58
C GLY A 116 4.91 -4.55 24.08
N SER A 117 5.16 -4.34 22.79
CA SER A 117 5.31 -2.99 22.19
C SER A 117 3.98 -2.47 21.65
N GLU A 118 3.82 -1.15 21.52
CA GLU A 118 2.65 -0.53 20.88
C GLU A 118 2.41 -1.09 19.46
N ARG A 119 3.49 -1.26 18.68
CA ARG A 119 3.46 -1.94 17.39
C ARG A 119 2.96 -3.38 17.50
N GLY A 120 3.40 -4.14 18.51
CA GLY A 120 2.98 -5.53 18.71
C GLY A 120 1.52 -5.66 19.17
N ALA A 121 1.03 -4.70 19.95
CA ALA A 121 -0.37 -4.61 20.34
C ALA A 121 -1.26 -4.36 19.12
N ALA A 122 -0.91 -3.40 18.27
CA ALA A 122 -1.65 -3.12 17.03
C ALA A 122 -1.66 -4.33 16.07
N ILE A 123 -0.54 -5.04 15.94
CA ILE A 123 -0.47 -6.27 15.12
C ILE A 123 -1.33 -7.39 15.72
N THR A 124 -1.37 -7.50 17.06
CA THR A 124 -2.19 -8.51 17.75
C THR A 124 -3.68 -8.23 17.55
N GLU A 125 -4.11 -6.98 17.74
CA GLU A 125 -5.50 -6.55 17.52
C GLU A 125 -5.94 -6.80 16.07
N ALA A 126 -5.12 -6.41 15.08
CA ALA A 126 -5.41 -6.66 13.68
C ALA A 126 -5.48 -8.17 13.36
N ALA A 127 -4.60 -8.99 13.96
CA ALA A 127 -4.65 -10.43 13.77
C ALA A 127 -5.92 -11.06 14.35
N GLU A 128 -6.36 -10.60 15.53
CA GLU A 128 -7.59 -11.10 16.17
C GLU A 128 -8.85 -10.72 15.38
N ALA A 129 -8.90 -9.51 14.82
CA ALA A 129 -9.99 -9.07 13.95
C ALA A 129 -10.15 -9.97 12.71
N GLU A 130 -9.04 -10.48 12.18
CA GLU A 130 -8.98 -11.40 11.04
C GLU A 130 -9.10 -12.89 11.45
N GLY A 131 -9.28 -13.19 12.74
CA GLY A 131 -9.35 -14.56 13.26
C GLY A 131 -8.02 -15.33 13.18
N ILE A 132 -6.90 -14.63 13.02
CA ILE A 132 -5.54 -15.17 12.92
C ILE A 132 -4.93 -15.25 14.32
N ARG A 133 -4.16 -16.31 14.59
CA ARG A 133 -3.39 -16.42 15.84
C ARG A 133 -2.37 -15.26 15.93
N PRO A 134 -2.39 -14.42 16.99
CA PRO A 134 -1.47 -13.27 17.12
C PRO A 134 0.00 -13.63 16.98
N THR A 135 0.38 -14.81 17.49
CA THR A 135 1.75 -15.32 17.41
C THR A 135 2.26 -15.50 15.98
N LYS A 136 1.37 -15.75 15.01
CA LYS A 136 1.71 -15.88 13.59
C LYS A 136 1.87 -14.53 12.91
N ALA A 137 1.00 -13.57 13.20
CA ALA A 137 1.14 -12.20 12.69
C ALA A 137 2.43 -11.53 13.20
N LEU A 138 2.73 -11.70 14.50
CA LEU A 138 3.99 -11.22 15.09
C LEU A 138 5.22 -11.89 14.47
N GLU A 139 5.16 -13.21 14.19
CA GLU A 139 6.24 -13.93 13.52
C GLU A 139 6.54 -13.37 12.12
N VAL A 140 5.51 -13.04 11.33
CA VAL A 140 5.67 -12.41 10.02
C VAL A 140 6.25 -11.01 10.16
N ALA A 141 5.75 -10.22 11.11
CA ALA A 141 6.22 -8.84 11.34
C ALA A 141 7.68 -8.76 11.84
N GLU A 142 8.14 -9.76 12.60
CA GLU A 142 9.52 -9.89 13.06
C GLU A 142 10.48 -10.35 11.94
N ASN A 143 9.97 -10.95 10.86
CA ASN A 143 10.77 -11.55 9.78
C ASN A 143 10.40 -11.01 8.39
N PRO A 144 10.63 -9.70 8.10
CA PRO A 144 10.24 -9.09 6.83
C PRO A 144 10.95 -9.68 5.61
N THR A 145 12.16 -10.24 5.77
CA THR A 145 12.88 -10.93 4.70
C THR A 145 12.21 -12.24 4.30
N ALA A 146 11.64 -12.97 5.27
CA ALA A 146 10.87 -14.19 5.00
C ALA A 146 9.56 -13.86 4.28
N LEU A 147 8.87 -12.79 4.69
CA LEU A 147 7.69 -12.28 3.99
C LEU A 147 8.02 -11.92 2.54
N ARG A 148 9.11 -11.18 2.30
CA ARG A 148 9.56 -10.85 0.95
C ARG A 148 9.83 -12.10 0.12
N ALA A 149 10.51 -13.11 0.69
CA ALA A 149 10.77 -14.36 -0.02
C ALA A 149 9.47 -15.07 -0.42
N ALA A 150 8.47 -15.09 0.46
CA ALA A 150 7.15 -15.66 0.16
C ALA A 150 6.42 -14.90 -0.97
N ILE A 151 6.40 -13.57 -0.92
CA ILE A 151 5.81 -12.72 -1.98
C ILE A 151 6.48 -12.99 -3.33
N MET A 152 7.80 -13.12 -3.35
CA MET A 152 8.54 -13.35 -4.60
C MET A 152 8.36 -14.76 -5.16
N ALA A 153 8.13 -15.75 -4.30
CA ALA A 153 8.08 -17.16 -4.69
C ALA A 153 6.66 -17.66 -4.99
N ASP A 154 5.63 -17.08 -4.40
CA ASP A 154 4.25 -17.53 -4.52
C ASP A 154 3.31 -16.43 -5.06
N PRO A 155 2.74 -16.60 -6.27
CA PRO A 155 1.80 -15.63 -6.85
C PRO A 155 0.56 -15.37 -5.98
N SER A 156 0.06 -16.36 -5.24
CA SER A 156 -1.13 -16.18 -4.41
C SER A 156 -0.86 -15.24 -3.24
N THR A 157 0.30 -15.40 -2.59
CA THR A 157 0.81 -14.51 -1.55
C THR A 157 1.06 -13.11 -2.10
N ALA A 158 1.62 -12.98 -3.31
CA ALA A 158 1.82 -11.68 -3.95
C ALA A 158 0.49 -10.93 -4.18
N ARG A 159 -0.54 -11.63 -4.68
CA ARG A 159 -1.88 -11.03 -4.85
C ARG A 159 -2.48 -10.60 -3.52
N ALA A 160 -2.39 -11.43 -2.47
CA ALA A 160 -2.91 -11.09 -1.15
C ALA A 160 -2.19 -9.86 -0.56
N ALA A 161 -0.86 -9.79 -0.68
CA ALA A 161 -0.08 -8.63 -0.24
C ALA A 161 -0.47 -7.36 -1.01
N ARG A 162 -0.70 -7.44 -2.34
CA ARG A 162 -1.19 -6.32 -3.14
C ARG A 162 -2.55 -5.82 -2.65
N HIS A 163 -3.52 -6.71 -2.40
CA HIS A 163 -4.84 -6.32 -1.91
C HIS A 163 -4.75 -5.62 -0.54
N ALA A 164 -3.99 -6.20 0.39
CA ALA A 164 -3.78 -5.59 1.71
C ALA A 164 -3.14 -4.19 1.63
N LEU A 165 -2.19 -3.99 0.71
CA LEU A 165 -1.61 -2.66 0.47
C LEU A 165 -2.63 -1.68 -0.12
N LEU A 166 -3.47 -2.12 -1.08
CA LEU A 166 -4.51 -1.29 -1.68
C LEU A 166 -5.56 -0.86 -0.65
N ASP A 167 -5.95 -1.74 0.27
CA ASP A 167 -6.88 -1.39 1.35
C ASP A 167 -6.26 -0.38 2.30
N ARG A 168 -5.00 -0.58 2.69
CA ARG A 168 -4.29 0.39 3.54
C ARG A 168 -4.13 1.76 2.88
N ILE A 169 -3.87 1.82 1.57
CA ILE A 169 -3.75 3.09 0.83
C ILE A 169 -5.03 3.93 0.89
N LYS A 170 -6.21 3.31 1.00
CA LYS A 170 -7.49 4.04 1.16
C LYS A 170 -7.57 4.79 2.48
N GLU A 171 -6.88 4.31 3.51
CA GLU A 171 -6.94 4.81 4.89
C GLU A 171 -5.68 5.61 5.29
N ASP A 172 -4.59 5.51 4.52
CA ASP A 172 -3.26 6.07 4.83
C ASP A 172 -2.79 7.01 3.68
N PRO A 173 -3.09 8.33 3.76
CA PRO A 173 -2.72 9.31 2.73
C PRO A 173 -1.20 9.47 2.55
N ASP A 174 -0.41 9.23 3.60
CA ASP A 174 1.05 9.32 3.53
C ASP A 174 1.62 8.17 2.70
N LEU A 175 1.12 6.95 2.92
CA LEU A 175 1.44 5.78 2.09
C LEU A 175 0.99 5.98 0.64
N GLN A 176 -0.19 6.56 0.41
CA GLN A 176 -0.67 6.90 -0.92
C GLN A 176 0.31 7.83 -1.65
N ALA A 177 0.76 8.89 -0.98
CA ALA A 177 1.70 9.86 -1.54
C ALA A 177 3.09 9.24 -1.80
N GLU A 178 3.53 8.31 -0.94
CA GLU A 178 4.78 7.57 -1.13
C GLU A 178 4.73 6.66 -2.36
N LEU A 179 3.68 5.85 -2.49
CA LEU A 179 3.51 4.97 -3.64
C LEU A 179 3.41 5.77 -4.95
N ALA A 180 2.68 6.90 -4.96
CA ALA A 180 2.59 7.76 -6.12
C ALA A 180 3.97 8.29 -6.55
N ARG A 181 4.82 8.69 -5.60
CA ARG A 181 6.21 9.11 -5.87
C ARG A 181 7.04 7.97 -6.46
N ASP A 182 6.90 6.76 -5.94
CA ASP A 182 7.64 5.59 -6.42
C ASP A 182 7.22 5.17 -7.84
N ILE A 183 5.93 5.24 -8.16
CA ILE A 183 5.40 5.05 -9.51
C ILE A 183 6.01 6.07 -10.47
N VAL A 184 6.00 7.36 -10.10
CA VAL A 184 6.52 8.44 -10.95
C VAL A 184 8.04 8.31 -11.19
N ARG A 185 8.79 7.83 -10.20
CA ARG A 185 10.24 7.62 -10.28
C ARG A 185 10.64 6.38 -11.07
N THR A 186 9.71 5.45 -11.28
CA THR A 186 9.98 4.20 -12.00
C THR A 186 9.37 4.29 -13.40
N ASP A 187 10.20 4.58 -14.40
CA ASP A 187 9.75 4.88 -15.77
C ASP A 187 8.81 3.81 -16.36
N ASP A 188 9.09 2.53 -16.13
CA ASP A 188 8.24 1.44 -16.65
C ASP A 188 6.88 1.40 -15.94
N LEU A 189 6.81 1.64 -14.62
CA LEU A 189 5.55 1.74 -13.90
C LEU A 189 4.76 2.98 -14.32
N LYS A 190 5.43 4.12 -14.49
CA LYS A 190 4.81 5.34 -15.02
C LYS A 190 4.18 5.10 -16.39
N LYS A 191 4.87 4.40 -17.29
CA LYS A 191 4.35 4.03 -18.62
C LYS A 191 3.17 3.06 -18.52
N ALA A 192 3.26 2.06 -17.64
CA ALA A 192 2.18 1.10 -17.42
C ALA A 192 0.92 1.79 -16.90
N VAL A 193 1.04 2.65 -15.88
CA VAL A 193 -0.09 3.44 -15.35
C VAL A 193 -0.67 4.37 -16.41
N ALA A 194 0.18 5.03 -17.22
CA ALA A 194 -0.30 5.87 -18.31
C ALA A 194 -0.99 5.06 -19.42
N SER A 195 -0.63 3.79 -19.62
CA SER A 195 -1.33 2.89 -20.54
C SER A 195 -2.69 2.50 -19.99
N GLU A 196 -2.74 2.09 -18.71
CA GLU A 196 -3.96 1.71 -18.02
C GLU A 196 -4.96 2.87 -17.96
N SER A 197 -4.49 4.07 -17.61
CA SER A 197 -5.31 5.29 -17.61
C SER A 197 -5.92 5.56 -19.00
N ARG A 198 -5.16 5.36 -20.08
CA ARG A 198 -5.68 5.53 -21.44
C ARG A 198 -6.72 4.46 -21.79
N SER A 199 -6.54 3.22 -21.33
CA SER A 199 -7.57 2.17 -21.49
C SER A 199 -8.85 2.56 -20.76
N ALA A 200 -8.73 2.96 -19.49
CA ALA A 200 -9.87 3.39 -18.68
C ALA A 200 -10.61 4.58 -19.30
N ASP A 201 -9.90 5.58 -19.84
CA ASP A 201 -10.51 6.72 -20.54
C ASP A 201 -11.27 6.27 -21.81
N ARG A 202 -10.74 5.29 -22.54
CA ARG A 202 -11.39 4.71 -23.74
C ARG A 202 -12.66 3.95 -23.38
N VAL A 203 -12.62 3.12 -22.34
CA VAL A 203 -13.81 2.46 -21.78
C VAL A 203 -14.82 3.51 -21.32
N GLY A 204 -14.37 4.56 -20.63
CA GLY A 204 -15.20 5.68 -20.22
C GLY A 204 -15.90 6.38 -21.38
N TYR A 205 -15.22 6.56 -22.51
CA TYR A 205 -15.79 7.10 -23.74
C TYR A 205 -16.89 6.19 -24.33
N VAL A 206 -16.64 4.89 -24.42
CA VAL A 206 -17.63 3.89 -24.89
C VAL A 206 -18.87 3.91 -23.99
N ARG A 207 -18.65 3.84 -22.67
CA ARG A 207 -19.71 3.90 -21.66
C ARG A 207 -20.52 5.18 -21.75
N GLN A 208 -19.87 6.33 -21.94
CA GLN A 208 -20.57 7.60 -22.12
C GLN A 208 -21.54 7.55 -23.29
N ILE A 209 -21.14 7.00 -24.44
CA ILE A 209 -22.02 6.92 -25.62
C ILE A 209 -23.20 5.97 -25.38
N ALA A 210 -22.93 4.80 -24.79
CA ALA A 210 -23.97 3.80 -24.51
C ALA A 210 -25.00 4.32 -23.50
N GLU A 211 -24.55 4.92 -22.39
CA GLU A 211 -25.44 5.33 -21.29
C GLU A 211 -26.09 6.70 -21.50
N SER A 212 -25.31 7.70 -21.92
CA SER A 212 -25.81 9.08 -22.06
C SER A 212 -26.48 9.32 -23.41
N GLY A 213 -26.17 8.49 -24.41
CA GLY A 213 -26.62 8.69 -25.78
C GLY A 213 -26.06 9.94 -26.44
N GLN A 214 -25.00 10.54 -25.89
CA GLN A 214 -24.35 11.72 -26.43
C GLN A 214 -22.91 11.42 -26.85
N VAL A 215 -22.45 12.11 -27.89
CA VAL A 215 -21.07 12.00 -28.37
C VAL A 215 -20.47 13.35 -28.72
N LYS A 216 -19.16 13.48 -28.50
CA LYS A 216 -18.40 14.66 -28.94
C LYS A 216 -17.88 14.43 -30.35
N THR A 217 -18.21 15.35 -31.24
CA THR A 217 -17.69 15.39 -32.61
C THR A 217 -16.20 15.79 -32.63
N PRO A 218 -15.51 15.64 -33.78
CA PRO A 218 -14.12 16.07 -33.92
C PRO A 218 -13.87 17.57 -33.68
N ALA A 219 -14.86 18.46 -33.88
CA ALA A 219 -14.74 19.88 -33.51
C ALA A 219 -15.03 20.15 -32.02
N GLY A 220 -15.40 19.13 -31.25
CA GLY A 220 -15.75 19.24 -29.82
C GLY A 220 -17.20 19.62 -29.55
N GLN A 221 -18.07 19.63 -30.56
CA GLN A 221 -19.51 19.83 -30.38
C GLN A 221 -20.12 18.55 -29.79
N THR A 222 -21.01 18.69 -28.81
CA THR A 222 -21.77 17.54 -28.29
C THR A 222 -23.06 17.40 -29.09
N ILE A 223 -23.33 16.20 -29.60
CA ILE A 223 -24.53 15.86 -30.37
C ILE A 223 -25.17 14.61 -29.79
N ASP A 224 -26.44 14.39 -30.11
CA ASP A 224 -27.10 13.11 -29.84
C ASP A 224 -26.49 12.04 -30.76
N ALA A 225 -26.12 10.92 -30.15
CA ALA A 225 -25.53 9.79 -30.85
C ALA A 225 -26.58 9.14 -31.76
N PRO A 226 -26.26 8.94 -33.06
CA PRO A 226 -27.09 8.15 -33.96
C PRO A 226 -27.42 6.77 -33.37
N VAL A 227 -28.57 6.21 -33.75
CA VAL A 227 -29.04 4.92 -33.20
C VAL A 227 -28.00 3.82 -33.39
N ASP A 228 -27.40 3.75 -34.58
CA ASP A 228 -26.39 2.73 -34.92
C ASP A 228 -25.12 2.88 -34.06
N LEU A 229 -24.70 4.12 -33.76
CA LEU A 229 -23.56 4.40 -32.88
C LEU A 229 -23.83 3.91 -31.45
N ARG A 230 -25.04 4.16 -30.94
CA ARG A 230 -25.43 3.74 -29.58
C ARG A 230 -25.49 2.22 -29.46
N GLN A 231 -26.08 1.55 -30.45
CA GLN A 231 -26.14 0.08 -30.49
C GLN A 231 -24.74 -0.56 -30.52
N GLU A 232 -23.83 -0.01 -31.32
CA GLU A 232 -22.46 -0.52 -31.37
C GLU A 232 -21.69 -0.25 -30.05
N ALA A 233 -21.94 0.90 -29.41
CA ALA A 233 -21.37 1.21 -28.10
C ALA A 233 -21.88 0.25 -27.01
N GLU A 234 -23.18 -0.03 -26.98
CA GLU A 234 -23.79 -1.01 -26.07
C GLU A 234 -23.22 -2.41 -26.27
N ARG A 235 -23.02 -2.84 -27.52
CA ARG A 235 -22.41 -4.14 -27.84
C ARG A 235 -20.98 -4.23 -27.31
N HIS A 236 -20.15 -3.23 -27.57
CA HIS A 236 -18.77 -3.21 -27.06
C HIS A 236 -18.71 -3.12 -25.54
N LEU A 237 -19.60 -2.35 -24.91
CA LEU A 237 -19.66 -2.26 -23.46
C LEU A 237 -20.04 -3.60 -22.82
N SER A 238 -21.02 -4.31 -23.40
CA SER A 238 -21.40 -5.66 -22.95
C SER A 238 -20.23 -6.64 -23.02
N LEU A 239 -19.43 -6.59 -24.10
CA LEU A 239 -18.24 -7.44 -24.23
C LEU A 239 -17.18 -7.09 -23.17
N LEU A 240 -16.96 -5.80 -22.90
CA LEU A 240 -16.02 -5.34 -21.87
C LEU A 240 -16.45 -5.72 -20.45
N ASP A 241 -17.76 -5.67 -20.17
CA ASP A 241 -18.32 -6.04 -18.87
C ASP A 241 -18.33 -7.56 -18.62
N GLU A 242 -18.22 -8.38 -19.69
CA GLU A 242 -18.10 -9.84 -19.61
C GLU A 242 -16.66 -10.34 -19.38
N LEU A 243 -15.65 -9.47 -19.47
CA LEU A 243 -14.26 -9.83 -19.23
C LEU A 243 -14.00 -10.07 -17.73
N ASP A 244 -13.25 -11.12 -17.42
CA ASP A 244 -12.79 -11.40 -16.05
C ASP A 244 -11.80 -10.30 -15.58
N GLU A 245 -11.74 -10.05 -14.25
CA GLU A 245 -10.87 -9.02 -13.65
C GLU A 245 -9.37 -9.19 -13.96
N ASP A 246 -8.95 -10.40 -14.36
CA ASP A 246 -7.56 -10.75 -14.68
C ASP A 246 -7.24 -10.63 -16.20
N GLU A 247 -8.23 -10.33 -17.05
CA GLU A 247 -8.05 -10.19 -18.50
C GLU A 247 -7.62 -8.77 -18.93
N ASP A 248 -6.74 -8.68 -19.93
CA ASP A 248 -6.27 -7.41 -20.48
C ASP A 248 -7.37 -6.72 -21.31
N THR A 249 -8.07 -5.81 -20.65
CA THR A 249 -9.11 -4.95 -21.26
C THR A 249 -8.57 -3.97 -22.30
N GLY A 250 -7.24 -3.74 -22.36
CA GLY A 250 -6.63 -2.69 -23.15
C GLY A 250 -6.81 -2.84 -24.66
N GLU A 251 -6.70 -4.05 -25.20
CA GLU A 251 -6.90 -4.29 -26.64
C GLU A 251 -8.36 -4.08 -27.05
N TRP A 252 -9.29 -4.62 -26.27
CA TRP A 252 -10.74 -4.47 -26.48
C TRP A 252 -11.20 -3.01 -26.38
N ALA A 253 -10.69 -2.27 -25.38
CA ALA A 253 -10.98 -0.85 -25.21
C ALA A 253 -10.50 -0.02 -26.40
N ASN A 254 -9.35 -0.39 -27.00
CA ASN A 254 -8.82 0.30 -28.18
C ASN A 254 -9.68 0.06 -29.41
N GLU A 255 -10.03 -1.20 -29.66
CA GLU A 255 -10.89 -1.58 -30.79
C GLU A 255 -12.26 -0.89 -30.71
N ALA A 256 -12.90 -0.94 -29.54
CA ALA A 256 -14.18 -0.28 -29.31
C ALA A 256 -14.08 1.24 -29.54
N TYR A 257 -13.06 1.89 -28.96
CA TYR A 257 -12.85 3.33 -29.11
C TYR A 257 -12.62 3.74 -30.58
N ASP A 258 -11.75 3.04 -31.29
CA ASP A 258 -11.42 3.37 -32.67
C ASP A 258 -12.62 3.15 -33.61
N THR A 259 -13.40 2.08 -33.38
CA THR A 259 -14.64 1.78 -34.10
C THR A 259 -15.67 2.90 -33.92
N LEU A 260 -15.97 3.27 -32.67
CA LEU A 260 -16.93 4.34 -32.38
C LEU A 260 -16.44 5.70 -32.90
N LYS A 261 -15.15 6.00 -32.80
CA LYS A 261 -14.59 7.24 -33.32
C LYS A 261 -14.74 7.35 -34.83
N ASN A 262 -14.53 6.26 -35.56
CA ASN A 262 -14.74 6.23 -37.01
C ASN A 262 -16.21 6.43 -37.37
N LEU A 263 -17.12 5.77 -36.65
CA LEU A 263 -18.57 5.95 -36.84
C LEU A 263 -19.03 7.39 -36.56
N VAL A 264 -18.43 8.08 -35.59
CA VAL A 264 -18.72 9.52 -35.34
C VAL A 264 -18.30 10.37 -36.54
N VAL A 265 -17.14 10.09 -37.14
CA VAL A 265 -16.68 10.82 -38.33
C VAL A 265 -17.62 10.56 -39.50
N GLU A 266 -18.02 9.31 -39.73
CA GLU A 266 -18.97 8.95 -40.78
C GLU A 266 -20.34 9.61 -40.56
N ALA A 267 -20.84 9.64 -39.32
CA ALA A 267 -22.10 10.30 -38.97
C ALA A 267 -22.06 11.81 -39.25
N VAL A 268 -20.94 12.47 -38.92
CA VAL A 268 -20.72 13.88 -39.25
C VAL A 268 -20.69 14.08 -40.76
N GLU A 269 -20.03 13.21 -41.52
CA GLU A 269 -19.95 13.32 -42.98
C GLU A 269 -21.28 13.05 -43.68
N ALA A 270 -22.11 12.15 -43.12
CA ALA A 270 -23.43 11.87 -43.64
C ALA A 270 -24.40 13.06 -43.51
N ASP A 271 -24.26 13.88 -42.47
CA ASP A 271 -25.11 15.06 -42.21
C ASP A 271 -24.50 16.36 -42.82
N PRO A 272 -25.10 16.94 -43.88
CA PRO A 272 -24.60 18.15 -44.50
C PRO A 272 -24.61 19.39 -43.58
N GLU A 273 -25.61 19.52 -42.70
CA GLU A 273 -25.74 20.67 -41.80
C GLU A 273 -24.69 20.59 -40.70
N LEU A 274 -24.52 19.40 -40.11
CA LEU A 274 -23.49 19.12 -39.12
C LEU A 274 -22.08 19.29 -39.70
N ARG A 275 -21.84 18.88 -40.95
CA ARG A 275 -20.56 19.15 -41.64
C ARG A 275 -20.23 20.63 -41.70
N VAL A 276 -21.21 21.48 -41.99
CA VAL A 276 -21.02 22.93 -42.08
C VAL A 276 -20.80 23.51 -40.68
N SER A 277 -21.57 23.08 -39.67
CA SER A 277 -21.37 23.53 -38.29
C SER A 277 -20.00 23.13 -37.77
N GLU A 278 -19.56 21.89 -38.02
CA GLU A 278 -18.23 21.38 -37.65
C GLU A 278 -17.10 22.19 -38.26
N ARG A 279 -17.17 22.48 -39.57
CA ARG A 279 -16.16 23.32 -40.25
C ARG A 279 -16.12 24.73 -39.66
N ARG A 280 -17.29 25.30 -39.36
CA ARG A 280 -17.41 26.61 -38.73
C ARG A 280 -16.82 26.62 -37.32
N THR A 281 -17.17 25.63 -36.49
CA THR A 281 -16.65 25.47 -35.13
C THR A 281 -15.14 25.29 -35.15
N LYS A 282 -14.60 24.42 -36.01
CA LYS A 282 -13.15 24.25 -36.21
C LYS A 282 -12.50 25.58 -36.58
N PHE A 283 -13.03 26.30 -37.56
CA PHE A 283 -12.52 27.60 -37.97
C PHE A 283 -12.44 28.61 -36.81
N TYR A 284 -13.55 28.81 -36.07
CA TYR A 284 -13.56 29.75 -34.94
C TYR A 284 -12.67 29.30 -33.78
N SER A 285 -12.62 27.99 -33.50
CA SER A 285 -11.75 27.45 -32.45
C SER A 285 -10.27 27.64 -32.77
N SER A 286 -9.87 27.41 -34.02
CA SER A 286 -8.50 27.64 -34.49
C SER A 286 -8.14 29.12 -34.43
N LEU A 287 -9.05 30.01 -34.85
CA LEU A 287 -8.84 31.45 -34.77
C LEU A 287 -8.67 31.93 -33.32
N THR A 288 -9.55 31.47 -32.42
CA THR A 288 -9.49 31.83 -31.00
C THR A 288 -8.17 31.36 -30.36
N LYS A 289 -7.73 30.13 -30.67
CA LYS A 289 -6.45 29.58 -30.19
C LYS A 289 -5.27 30.38 -30.74
N ALA A 290 -5.29 30.72 -32.02
CA ALA A 290 -4.25 31.55 -32.64
C ALA A 290 -4.19 32.93 -31.98
N THR A 291 -5.32 33.61 -31.82
CA THR A 291 -5.40 34.91 -31.14
C THR A 291 -4.82 34.84 -29.72
N LYS A 292 -5.22 33.83 -28.92
CA LYS A 292 -4.70 33.66 -27.57
C LYS A 292 -3.19 33.43 -27.56
N ALA A 293 -2.67 32.63 -28.49
CA ALA A 293 -1.22 32.40 -28.62
C ALA A 293 -0.48 33.71 -28.90
N PHE A 294 -1.01 34.60 -29.74
CA PHE A 294 -0.41 35.92 -30.00
C PHE A 294 -0.55 36.90 -28.82
N GLU A 295 -1.64 36.82 -28.05
CA GLU A 295 -1.82 37.63 -26.83
C GLU A 295 -0.85 37.20 -25.71
N GLU A 296 -0.49 35.92 -25.65
CA GLU A 296 0.46 35.36 -24.68
C GLU A 296 1.93 35.64 -25.04
N LEU A 297 2.21 36.08 -26.28
CA LEU A 297 3.56 36.50 -26.68
C LEU A 297 3.93 37.82 -25.99
N THR A 298 4.76 37.70 -24.96
CA THR A 298 5.44 38.83 -24.32
C THR A 298 6.81 39.01 -24.97
N PHE A 299 7.11 40.22 -25.40
CA PHE A 299 8.41 40.57 -26.00
C PHE A 299 9.33 41.29 -25.00
N ASP A 300 9.17 40.98 -23.72
CA ASP A 300 10.11 41.43 -22.68
C ASP A 300 11.49 40.79 -22.96
N ASP A 301 12.57 41.56 -22.81
CA ASP A 301 13.94 41.10 -23.08
C ASP A 301 14.17 40.55 -24.51
N VAL A 302 13.41 41.05 -25.51
CA VAL A 302 13.47 40.58 -26.90
C VAL A 302 14.89 40.52 -27.49
N GLN A 303 15.81 41.36 -27.00
CA GLN A 303 17.21 41.37 -27.47
C GLN A 303 17.98 40.09 -27.09
N GLU A 304 17.52 39.32 -26.11
CA GLU A 304 18.15 38.09 -25.66
C GLU A 304 17.79 36.87 -26.52
N PHE A 305 16.68 36.92 -27.25
CA PHE A 305 16.16 35.79 -28.04
C PHE A 305 15.67 36.15 -29.46
N ALA A 306 15.82 37.41 -29.90
CA ALA A 306 15.46 37.80 -31.25
C ALA A 306 16.38 37.10 -32.27
N GLU A 307 15.78 36.25 -33.10
CA GLU A 307 16.41 35.63 -34.26
C GLU A 307 16.05 36.41 -35.54
N ASP A 308 16.96 36.39 -36.53
CA ASP A 308 16.86 37.21 -37.75
C ASP A 308 15.62 36.88 -38.61
N ASP A 309 15.05 35.68 -38.47
CA ASP A 309 13.90 35.18 -39.25
C ASP A 309 12.54 35.35 -38.54
N MET A 310 12.51 35.71 -37.26
CA MET A 310 11.26 35.82 -36.49
C MET A 310 10.31 36.86 -37.09
N VAL A 311 10.84 37.98 -37.57
CA VAL A 311 10.04 39.02 -38.24
C VAL A 311 9.48 38.49 -39.56
N GLN A 312 10.29 37.78 -40.34
CA GLN A 312 9.87 37.18 -41.61
C GLN A 312 8.73 36.18 -41.40
N GLN A 313 8.79 35.34 -40.36
CA GLN A 313 7.71 34.38 -40.04
C GLN A 313 6.39 35.09 -39.67
N LEU A 314 6.45 36.22 -38.98
CA LEU A 314 5.26 37.04 -38.68
C LEU A 314 4.68 37.71 -39.93
N GLU A 315 5.53 38.16 -40.85
CA GLU A 315 5.11 38.73 -42.14
C GLU A 315 4.45 37.67 -43.05
N GLU A 316 5.04 36.48 -43.16
CA GLU A 316 4.46 35.34 -43.90
C GLU A 316 3.07 34.96 -43.35
N LEU A 317 2.92 34.96 -42.02
CA LEU A 317 1.63 34.73 -41.39
C LEU A 317 0.63 35.85 -41.67
N GLN A 318 1.06 37.12 -41.64
CA GLN A 318 0.20 38.25 -41.98
C GLN A 318 -0.34 38.14 -43.41
N GLU A 319 0.51 37.74 -44.37
CA GLU A 319 0.08 37.49 -45.75
C GLU A 319 -0.93 36.33 -45.85
N ALA A 320 -0.69 35.23 -45.14
CA ALA A 320 -1.62 34.10 -45.09
C ALA A 320 -2.99 34.53 -44.53
N ILE A 321 -3.02 35.32 -43.46
CA ILE A 321 -4.26 35.86 -42.86
C ILE A 321 -4.97 36.80 -43.86
N ALA A 322 -4.22 37.68 -44.54
CA ALA A 322 -4.78 38.60 -45.53
C ALA A 322 -5.43 37.84 -46.71
N SER A 323 -4.79 36.74 -47.15
CA SER A 323 -5.34 35.83 -48.17
C SER A 323 -6.65 35.18 -47.70
N CYS A 324 -6.69 34.65 -46.46
CA CYS A 324 -7.91 34.09 -45.88
C CYS A 324 -9.05 35.12 -45.77
N ILE A 325 -8.76 36.35 -45.36
CA ILE A 325 -9.73 37.45 -45.29
C ILE A 325 -10.30 37.74 -46.68
N THR A 326 -9.43 37.78 -47.70
CA THR A 326 -9.83 38.04 -49.09
C THR A 326 -10.76 36.94 -49.60
N ALA A 327 -10.42 35.66 -49.36
CA ALA A 327 -11.26 34.52 -49.73
C ALA A 327 -12.65 34.57 -49.05
N LEU A 328 -12.71 34.89 -47.75
CA LEU A 328 -13.97 35.00 -47.01
C LEU A 328 -14.84 36.17 -47.49
N ARG A 329 -14.22 37.31 -47.85
CA ARG A 329 -14.93 38.46 -48.44
C ARG A 329 -15.47 38.12 -49.84
N GLY A 330 -14.68 37.42 -50.66
CA GLY A 330 -15.10 36.95 -51.97
C GLY A 330 -16.31 36.02 -51.90
N ALA A 331 -16.31 35.07 -50.95
CA ALA A 331 -17.43 34.14 -50.74
C ALA A 331 -18.73 34.80 -50.22
N ARG A 332 -18.66 36.02 -49.65
CA ARG A 332 -19.82 36.78 -49.15
C ARG A 332 -20.48 37.68 -50.19
N THR A 333 -19.85 37.86 -51.35
CA THR A 333 -20.42 38.65 -52.44
C THR A 333 -21.24 37.69 -53.31
N PRO A 334 -22.58 37.80 -53.37
CA PRO A 334 -23.36 36.93 -54.25
C PRO A 334 -22.89 37.18 -55.69
N SER A 335 -22.64 36.11 -56.44
CA SER A 335 -22.51 36.20 -57.90
C SER A 335 -23.75 36.94 -58.41
N ALA A 336 -23.54 38.10 -59.01
CA ALA A 336 -24.53 38.77 -59.84
C ALA A 336 -24.85 37.90 -61.06
#